data_AF-A0A817MMM8-F1
#
_entry.id   AF-A0A817MMM8-F1
#
_cell.length_a   1.000
_cell.length_b   1.000
_cell.length_c   1.000
_cell.angle_alpha   90.00
_cell.angle_beta   90.00
_cell.angle_gamma   90.00
#
_symmetry.space_group_name_H-M   'P 1'
#
loop_
_entity.id
_entity.type
_entity.pdbx_description
1 polymer ?
#
loop_
_entity_poly.entity_id
_entity_poly.type
_entity_poly.pdbx_seq_one_letter_code
_entity_poly.pdbx_strand_id
1 'polypeptide(L)'
;MHFWERLRQRSFSNVPNNHYQIFIDNFQFVTRSILDFKDGLKKYKLAMNQFCHLIIAEIRKHRAEAILSLSLKIKRSSHKLLQSAVSRKSVDYRSYMQSVTNQDRCDSCFVHTVSAMIEGAYALKKNILFHLSRQMLIDCG
;
A
#
# COMPACT_ATOMS: atom_id res chain seq x y z
N MET A 1 -17.01 -6.62 -24.50
CA MET A 1 -16.86 -6.24 -23.08
C MET A 1 -16.07 -7.32 -22.36
N HIS A 2 -14.83 -7.04 -21.99
CA HIS A 2 -13.88 -8.01 -21.43
C HIS A 2 -14.20 -8.32 -19.96
N PHE A 3 -14.01 -9.56 -19.52
CA PHE A 3 -14.29 -10.03 -18.14
C PHE A 3 -13.69 -9.12 -17.04
N TRP A 4 -12.51 -8.57 -17.30
CA TRP A 4 -11.81 -7.66 -16.39
C TRP A 4 -12.44 -6.27 -16.24
N GLU A 5 -13.11 -5.76 -17.29
CA GLU A 5 -13.83 -4.49 -17.23
C GLU A 5 -15.03 -4.58 -16.28
N ARG A 6 -15.74 -5.71 -16.33
CA ARG A 6 -16.90 -6.00 -15.47
C ARG A 6 -16.49 -6.16 -14.00
N LEU A 7 -15.40 -6.86 -13.73
CA LEU A 7 -14.91 -7.08 -12.36
C LEU A 7 -14.49 -5.79 -11.63
N ARG A 8 -14.16 -4.73 -12.38
CA ARG A 8 -13.59 -3.50 -11.81
C ARG A 8 -14.45 -2.26 -12.05
N GLN A 9 -15.66 -2.42 -12.60
CA GLN A 9 -16.55 -1.31 -12.99
C GLN A 9 -15.81 -0.23 -13.80
N ARG A 10 -14.85 -0.63 -14.64
CA ARG A 10 -14.08 0.26 -15.50
C ARG A 10 -14.21 -0.19 -16.93
N SER A 11 -14.61 0.74 -17.78
CA SER A 11 -14.62 0.54 -19.23
C SER A 11 -13.30 1.03 -19.83
N PHE A 12 -12.63 0.20 -20.63
CA PHE A 12 -11.50 0.65 -21.43
C PHE A 12 -11.93 1.53 -22.60
N SER A 13 -13.24 1.67 -22.86
CA SER A 13 -13.78 2.52 -23.95
C SER A 13 -13.45 4.01 -23.80
N ASN A 14 -13.15 4.48 -22.58
CA ASN A 14 -12.81 5.89 -22.30
C ASN A 14 -11.31 6.09 -22.01
N VAL A 15 -10.47 5.10 -22.31
CA VAL A 15 -9.06 5.07 -21.93
C VAL A 15 -8.22 5.09 -23.21
N PRO A 16 -7.13 5.88 -23.29
CA PRO A 16 -6.26 5.88 -24.46
C PRO A 16 -5.83 4.46 -24.84
N ASN A 17 -5.78 4.19 -26.15
CA ASN A 17 -5.67 2.88 -26.81
C ASN A 17 -4.53 1.96 -26.28
N ASN A 18 -3.61 2.50 -25.48
CA ASN A 18 -2.42 1.81 -24.95
C ASN A 18 -2.68 1.04 -23.64
N HIS A 19 -3.70 1.38 -22.84
CA HIS A 19 -3.92 0.73 -21.51
C HIS A 19 -4.35 -0.73 -21.61
N TYR A 20 -5.07 -1.10 -22.67
CA TYR A 20 -5.38 -2.50 -22.92
C TYR A 20 -4.13 -3.31 -23.26
N GLN A 21 -3.22 -2.77 -24.08
CA GLN A 21 -1.95 -3.42 -24.38
C GLN A 21 -1.09 -3.57 -23.11
N ILE A 22 -0.98 -2.52 -22.30
CA ILE A 22 -0.30 -2.56 -21.00
C ILE A 22 -0.87 -3.66 -20.11
N PHE A 23 -2.21 -3.82 -20.10
CA PHE A 23 -2.87 -4.89 -19.37
C PHE A 23 -2.45 -6.28 -19.86
N ILE A 24 -2.42 -6.50 -21.18
CA ILE A 24 -1.97 -7.77 -21.77
C ILE A 24 -0.51 -8.07 -21.40
N ASP A 25 0.37 -7.07 -21.51
CA ASP A 25 1.79 -7.21 -21.19
C ASP A 25 1.99 -7.56 -19.70
N ASN A 26 1.27 -6.86 -18.81
CA ASN A 26 1.30 -7.14 -17.38
C ASN A 26 0.70 -8.51 -17.04
N PHE A 27 -0.33 -8.96 -17.77
CA PHE A 27 -0.90 -10.30 -17.60
C PHE A 27 0.12 -11.39 -17.96
N GLN A 28 0.85 -11.22 -19.05
CA GLN A 28 1.94 -12.13 -19.42
C GLN A 28 3.05 -12.12 -18.36
N PHE A 29 3.43 -10.95 -17.87
CA PHE A 29 4.43 -10.80 -16.81
C PHE A 29 4.03 -11.51 -15.51
N VAL A 30 2.78 -11.33 -15.06
CA VAL A 30 2.22 -12.02 -13.89
C VAL A 30 2.20 -13.54 -14.10
N THR A 31 1.79 -13.99 -15.29
CA THR A 31 1.74 -15.41 -15.64
C THR A 31 3.12 -16.07 -15.55
N ARG A 32 4.15 -15.43 -16.11
CA ARG A 32 5.54 -15.90 -15.98
C ARG A 32 5.97 -15.99 -14.53
N SER A 33 5.66 -14.98 -13.70
CA SER A 33 5.98 -15.03 -12.27
C SER A 33 5.30 -16.18 -11.53
N ILE A 34 4.10 -16.60 -11.94
CA ILE A 34 3.41 -17.75 -11.33
C ILE A 34 4.10 -19.06 -11.72
N LEU A 35 4.57 -19.18 -12.96
CA LEU A 35 5.36 -20.34 -13.42
C LEU A 35 6.69 -20.43 -12.67
N ASP A 36 7.45 -19.33 -12.63
CA ASP A 36 8.71 -19.26 -11.88
C ASP A 36 8.54 -19.66 -10.40
N PHE A 37 7.42 -19.29 -9.78
CA PHE A 37 7.12 -19.68 -8.40
C PHE A 37 6.84 -21.19 -8.28
N LYS A 38 6.11 -21.78 -9.24
CA LYS A 38 5.85 -23.23 -9.26
C LYS A 38 7.13 -24.03 -9.48
N ASP A 39 8.03 -23.52 -10.31
CA ASP A 39 9.32 -24.15 -10.62
C ASP A 39 10.37 -23.91 -9.51
N GLY A 40 10.00 -23.23 -8.42
CA GLY A 40 10.90 -22.94 -7.30
C GLY A 40 11.96 -21.87 -7.59
N LEU A 41 11.91 -21.22 -8.75
CA LEU A 41 12.82 -20.14 -9.17
C LEU A 41 12.56 -18.84 -8.39
N LYS A 42 11.34 -18.64 -7.89
CA LYS A 42 10.96 -17.49 -7.06
C LYS A 42 10.27 -17.92 -5.77
N LYS A 43 10.55 -17.21 -4.67
CA LYS A 43 9.87 -17.37 -3.36
C LYS A 43 8.52 -16.66 -3.26
N TYR A 44 8.14 -15.91 -4.29
CA TYR A 44 6.89 -15.15 -4.35
C TYR A 44 6.25 -15.29 -5.73
N LYS A 45 4.94 -15.08 -5.79
CA LYS A 45 4.18 -15.00 -7.03
C LYS A 45 3.46 -13.65 -7.12
N LEU A 46 3.34 -13.14 -8.33
CA LEU A 46 2.51 -11.99 -8.61
C LEU A 46 1.06 -12.41 -8.87
N ALA A 47 0.16 -11.45 -8.78
CA ALA A 47 -1.25 -11.62 -9.10
C ALA A 47 -1.76 -10.36 -9.80
N MET A 48 -2.77 -10.55 -10.66
CA MET A 48 -3.46 -9.43 -11.29
C MET A 48 -4.18 -8.60 -10.22
N ASN A 49 -4.09 -7.29 -10.33
CA ASN A 49 -4.67 -6.33 -9.40
C ASN A 49 -5.17 -5.08 -10.13
N GLN A 50 -5.64 -4.10 -9.37
CA GLN A 50 -6.23 -2.88 -9.92
C GLN A 50 -5.27 -1.98 -10.71
N PHE A 51 -3.97 -2.23 -10.64
CA PHE A 51 -2.93 -1.43 -11.29
C PHE A 51 -2.41 -2.07 -12.59
N CYS A 52 -2.90 -3.25 -12.97
CA CYS A 52 -2.35 -3.99 -14.12
C CYS A 52 -2.57 -3.33 -15.48
N HIS A 53 -3.38 -2.28 -15.58
CA HIS A 53 -3.56 -1.50 -16.81
C HIS A 53 -2.63 -0.28 -16.88
N LEU A 54 -1.81 -0.05 -15.85
CA LEU A 54 -0.96 1.12 -15.71
C LEU A 54 0.51 0.77 -15.88
N ILE A 55 1.28 1.70 -16.42
CA ILE A 55 2.75 1.65 -16.37
C ILE A 55 3.26 2.23 -15.04
N ILE A 56 4.50 1.89 -14.67
CA ILE A 56 5.12 2.36 -13.41
C ILE A 56 5.08 3.90 -13.31
N ALA A 57 5.29 4.62 -14.41
CA ALA A 57 5.24 6.09 -14.42
C ALA A 57 3.86 6.64 -14.02
N GLU A 58 2.78 6.00 -14.45
CA GLU A 58 1.40 6.38 -14.08
C GLU A 58 1.10 6.05 -12.62
N ILE A 59 1.62 4.93 -12.13
CA ILE A 59 1.50 4.58 -10.69
C ILE A 59 2.23 5.61 -9.83
N ARG A 60 3.44 6.02 -10.25
CA ARG A 60 4.27 7.01 -9.55
C ARG A 60 3.61 8.37 -9.42
N LYS A 61 2.89 8.81 -10.45
CA LYS A 61 2.13 10.06 -10.45
C LYS A 61 1.10 10.14 -9.29
N HIS A 62 0.67 9.00 -8.77
CA HIS A 62 -0.36 8.89 -7.74
C HIS A 62 0.13 8.24 -6.44
N ARG A 63 1.45 8.16 -6.21
CA ARG A 63 2.03 7.53 -5.02
C ARG A 63 3.12 8.33 -4.31
N ALA A 64 3.02 9.66 -4.33
CA ALA A 64 3.78 10.56 -3.46
C ALA A 64 5.29 10.20 -3.32
N GLU A 65 6.06 10.28 -4.41
CA GLU A 65 7.53 10.34 -4.31
C GLU A 65 8.04 11.66 -3.66
N ALA A 66 7.14 12.56 -3.24
CA ALA A 66 7.41 13.96 -2.93
C ALA A 66 7.50 14.34 -1.43
N ILE A 67 7.72 13.42 -0.50
CA ILE A 67 7.88 13.76 0.95
C ILE A 67 9.32 13.53 1.46
N LEU A 68 10.29 13.25 0.57
CA LEU A 68 11.68 13.05 0.99
C LEU A 68 12.55 14.31 0.97
N SER A 69 12.06 15.44 0.43
CA SER A 69 12.85 16.68 0.27
C SER A 69 12.71 17.68 1.42
N LEU A 70 11.87 17.41 2.42
CA LEU A 70 11.82 18.25 3.61
C LEU A 70 12.98 17.86 4.53
N SER A 71 14.06 18.64 4.46
CA SER A 71 15.11 18.70 5.49
C SER A 71 14.52 19.16 6.82
N LEU A 72 13.78 18.28 7.47
CA LEU A 72 13.22 18.50 8.78
C LEU A 72 14.40 18.50 9.76
N LYS A 73 14.63 19.65 10.43
CA LYS A 73 15.48 19.72 11.62
C LYS A 73 14.79 18.97 12.76
N ILE A 74 14.72 17.65 12.67
CA ILE A 74 14.13 16.79 13.69
C ILE A 74 15.11 16.76 14.86
N LYS A 75 14.73 17.39 15.98
CA LYS A 75 15.38 17.09 17.27
C LYS A 75 15.12 15.62 17.55
N ARG A 76 16.13 14.77 17.33
CA ARG A 76 16.04 13.34 17.61
C ARG A 76 15.77 13.16 19.09
N SER A 77 14.57 12.69 19.44
CA SER A 77 14.30 12.22 20.78
C SER A 77 15.08 10.92 20.99
N SER A 78 15.83 10.81 22.09
CA SER A 78 16.53 9.58 22.43
C SER A 78 15.49 8.52 22.84
N HIS A 79 15.23 7.57 21.95
CA HIS A 79 14.45 6.39 22.31
C HIS A 79 15.28 5.53 23.27
N LYS A 80 14.84 5.39 24.52
CA LYS A 80 15.44 4.42 25.44
C LYS A 80 15.14 3.01 24.93
N LEU A 81 16.17 2.29 24.48
CA LEU A 81 16.06 0.86 24.21
C LEU A 81 15.80 0.15 25.54
N LEU A 82 14.65 -0.50 25.69
CA LEU A 82 14.38 -1.36 26.83
C LEU A 82 15.21 -2.64 26.67
N GLN A 83 16.24 -2.78 27.49
CA GLN A 83 17.20 -3.90 27.48
C GLN A 83 16.56 -5.27 27.81
N SER A 84 15.31 -5.26 28.32
CA SER A 84 14.56 -6.44 28.76
C SER A 84 13.53 -6.97 27.76
N ALA A 85 13.51 -6.47 26.51
CA ALA A 85 12.59 -6.97 25.50
C ALA A 85 12.92 -8.44 25.18
N VAL A 86 12.09 -9.36 25.68
CA VAL A 86 12.12 -10.78 25.32
C VAL A 86 12.09 -10.87 23.79
N SER A 87 13.17 -11.40 23.20
CA SER A 87 13.27 -11.61 21.77
C SER A 87 12.24 -12.65 21.34
N ARG A 88 11.10 -12.18 20.81
CA ARG A 88 10.08 -13.06 20.22
C ARG A 88 10.54 -13.42 18.81
N LYS A 89 10.51 -14.71 18.46
CA LYS A 89 10.84 -15.20 17.11
C LYS A 89 9.94 -14.61 16.01
N SER A 90 8.71 -14.21 16.38
CA SER A 90 7.76 -13.55 15.49
C SER A 90 6.79 -12.70 16.32
N VAL A 91 6.32 -11.59 15.74
CA VAL A 91 5.32 -10.70 16.33
C VAL A 91 4.30 -10.33 15.27
N ASP A 92 3.03 -10.42 15.61
CA ASP A 92 1.91 -10.04 14.75
C ASP A 92 0.97 -9.12 15.53
N TYR A 93 0.83 -7.87 15.04
CA TYR A 93 0.01 -6.84 15.66
C TYR A 93 -1.35 -6.68 14.99
N ARG A 94 -1.73 -7.53 14.02
CA ARG A 94 -2.96 -7.35 13.23
C ARG A 94 -4.24 -7.29 14.08
N SER A 95 -4.28 -7.95 15.24
CA SER A 95 -5.40 -7.85 16.18
C SER A 95 -5.59 -6.46 16.80
N TYR A 96 -4.58 -5.59 16.70
CA TYR A 96 -4.60 -4.20 17.18
C TYR A 96 -4.64 -3.18 16.03
N MET A 97 -4.73 -3.63 14.79
CA MET A 97 -4.70 -2.76 13.60
C MET A 97 -6.10 -2.64 12.99
N GLN A 98 -6.36 -1.50 12.36
CA GLN A 98 -7.54 -1.33 11.51
C GLN A 98 -7.46 -2.21 10.26
N SER A 99 -8.61 -2.41 9.60
CA SER A 99 -8.67 -3.05 8.29
C SER A 99 -7.79 -2.34 7.26
N VAL A 100 -7.30 -3.06 6.26
CA VAL A 100 -6.55 -2.48 5.14
C VAL A 100 -7.39 -1.40 4.45
N THR A 101 -6.79 -0.23 4.26
CA THR A 101 -7.44 0.94 3.63
C THR A 101 -6.89 1.17 2.22
N ASN A 102 -7.61 1.96 1.42
CA ASN A 102 -7.21 2.33 0.06
C ASN A 102 -7.16 3.87 -0.05
N GLN A 103 -6.02 4.40 -0.49
CA GLN A 103 -5.82 5.85 -0.75
C GLN A 103 -6.36 6.29 -2.12
N ASP A 104 -6.78 5.34 -2.94
CA ASP A 104 -7.23 5.53 -4.31
C ASP A 104 -6.19 6.27 -5.17
N ARG A 105 -6.56 7.42 -5.75
CA ARG A 105 -5.70 8.26 -6.60
C ARG A 105 -5.12 9.46 -5.86
N CYS A 106 -5.31 9.52 -4.55
CA CYS A 106 -4.78 10.57 -3.70
C CYS A 106 -3.36 10.21 -3.25
N ASP A 107 -2.46 11.20 -3.28
CA ASP A 107 -1.06 11.10 -2.82
C ASP A 107 -0.94 11.13 -1.28
N SER A 108 -1.80 10.38 -0.57
CA SER A 108 -1.96 10.44 0.88
C SER A 108 -1.34 9.26 1.64
N CYS A 109 -0.38 8.55 1.05
CA CYS A 109 0.23 7.36 1.69
C CYS A 109 0.83 7.66 3.09
N PHE A 110 1.34 8.89 3.29
CA PHE A 110 1.84 9.34 4.59
C PHE A 110 0.73 9.41 5.64
N VAL A 111 -0.45 9.90 5.28
CA VAL A 111 -1.62 9.98 6.17
C VAL A 111 -2.08 8.59 6.57
N HIS A 112 -2.17 7.67 5.62
CA HIS A 112 -2.53 6.28 5.90
C HIS A 112 -1.52 5.62 6.86
N THR A 113 -0.23 5.92 6.70
CA THR A 113 0.83 5.41 7.58
C THR A 113 0.70 5.99 9.00
N VAL A 114 0.58 7.32 9.12
CA VAL A 114 0.46 8.01 10.42
C VAL A 114 -0.79 7.58 11.17
N SER A 115 -1.94 7.50 10.49
CA SER A 115 -3.18 7.03 11.11
C SER A 115 -3.03 5.61 11.67
N ALA A 116 -2.53 4.66 10.86
CA ALA A 116 -2.37 3.28 11.29
C ALA A 116 -1.40 3.15 12.49
N MET A 117 -0.34 3.95 12.53
CA MET A 117 0.59 3.97 13.66
C MET A 117 -0.06 4.46 14.96
N ILE A 118 -0.83 5.56 14.88
CA ILE A 118 -1.50 6.12 16.07
C ILE A 118 -2.60 5.18 16.56
N GLU A 119 -3.45 4.69 15.65
CA GLU A 119 -4.53 3.76 15.95
C GLU A 119 -3.97 2.48 16.59
N GLY A 120 -2.95 1.88 15.97
CA GLY A 120 -2.30 0.66 16.46
C GLY A 120 -1.63 0.85 17.82
N ALA A 121 -0.88 1.95 18.02
CA ALA A 121 -0.24 2.23 19.29
C ALA A 121 -1.26 2.46 20.41
N TYR A 122 -2.38 3.12 20.12
CA TYR A 122 -3.44 3.34 21.09
C TYR A 122 -4.18 2.04 21.41
N ALA A 123 -4.52 1.24 20.39
CA ALA A 123 -5.13 -0.07 20.59
C ALA A 123 -4.25 -0.99 21.43
N LEU A 124 -2.94 -1.01 21.18
CA LEU A 124 -1.98 -1.77 21.99
C LEU A 124 -1.96 -1.34 23.46
N LYS A 125 -2.09 -0.04 23.73
CA LYS A 125 -2.01 0.51 25.10
C LYS A 125 -3.33 0.48 25.85
N LYS A 126 -4.44 0.69 25.16
CA LYS A 126 -5.77 0.95 25.74
C LYS A 126 -6.78 -0.13 25.44
N ASN A 127 -6.45 -1.08 24.57
CA ASN A 127 -7.37 -2.11 24.07
C ASN A 127 -8.65 -1.51 23.43
N ILE A 128 -8.51 -0.32 22.84
CA ILE A 128 -9.58 0.40 22.15
C ILE A 128 -9.08 0.69 20.74
N LEU A 129 -9.80 0.18 19.74
CA LEU A 129 -9.50 0.42 18.35
C LEU A 129 -10.45 1.49 17.80
N PHE A 130 -9.96 2.73 17.72
CA PHE A 130 -10.71 3.85 17.16
C PHE A 130 -10.24 4.15 15.74
N HIS A 131 -11.04 4.93 14.99
CA HIS A 131 -10.75 5.31 13.61
C HIS A 131 -10.41 6.79 13.54
N LEU A 132 -9.23 7.12 13.01
CA LEU A 132 -8.82 8.48 12.75
C LEU A 132 -9.40 8.98 11.42
N SER A 133 -9.89 10.23 11.44
CA SER A 133 -10.24 10.93 10.20
C SER A 133 -8.98 11.21 9.40
N ARG A 134 -8.73 10.38 8.38
CA ARG A 134 -7.66 10.60 7.41
C ARG A 134 -7.85 11.91 6.64
N GLN A 135 -9.10 12.27 6.32
CA GLN A 135 -9.39 13.52 5.63
C GLN A 135 -8.97 14.74 6.47
N MET A 136 -9.20 14.71 7.79
CA MET A 136 -8.72 15.77 8.68
C MET A 136 -7.20 15.93 8.63
N LEU A 137 -6.45 14.82 8.56
CA LEU A 137 -4.98 14.87 8.45
C LEU A 137 -4.51 15.34 7.06
N ILE A 138 -5.31 15.12 6.01
CA ILE A 138 -5.03 15.68 4.68
C ILE A 138 -5.28 17.19 4.68
N ASP A 139 -6.36 17.64 5.29
CA ASP A 139 -6.82 19.02 5.22
C ASP A 139 -6.07 19.95 6.20
N CYS A 140 -5.54 19.41 7.30
CA CYS A 140 -5.00 20.21 8.42
C CYS A 140 -3.62 19.76 8.93
N GLY A 141 -3.01 18.74 8.33
CA GLY A 141 -1.77 18.09 8.80
C GLY A 141 -0.48 18.84 8.51
#